data_AF-A0A1W9LSR8-F1
#
_entry.id   AF-A0A1W9LSR8-F1
#
_cell.length_a   1.000
_cell.length_b   1.000
_cell.length_c   1.000
_cell.angle_alpha   90.00
_cell.angle_beta   90.00
_cell.angle_gamma   90.00
#
_symmetry.space_group_name_H-M   'P 1'
#
loop_
_entity.id
_entity.type
_entity.pdbx_description
1 polymer ?
#
loop_
_entity_poly.entity_id
_entity_poly.type
_entity_poly.pdbx_seq_one_letter_code
_entity_poly.pdbx_strand_id
1 'polypeptide(L)'
;MTELVERKGKKPRKNVLLLNLLFVAACGGILFFLLRAPAETTARLPDDADHLPFRALGKKEAEKHCESCHSPEGVAPLSADHPPKYRCLFCHKR
;
A
#
# COMPACT_ATOMS: atom_id res chain seq x y z
N MET A 1 23.24 32.55 36.31
CA MET A 1 22.12 32.21 37.21
C MET A 1 20.86 32.17 36.37
N THR A 2 20.56 31.02 35.77
CA THR A 2 19.51 30.85 34.76
C THR A 2 18.34 30.16 35.45
N GLU A 3 17.22 30.86 35.59
CA GLU A 3 16.05 30.37 36.32
C GLU A 3 15.43 29.14 35.65
N LEU A 4 15.28 28.08 36.44
CA LEU A 4 14.49 26.90 36.11
C LEU A 4 13.01 27.29 36.19
N VAL A 5 12.40 27.59 35.05
CA VAL A 5 10.94 27.77 34.95
C VAL A 5 10.26 26.43 35.24
N GLU A 6 9.73 26.29 36.46
CA GLU A 6 8.96 25.13 36.89
C GLU A 6 7.61 25.09 36.16
N ARG A 7 7.49 24.20 35.16
CA ARG A 7 6.23 23.94 34.46
C ARG A 7 5.28 23.18 35.39
N LYS A 8 4.42 23.89 36.13
CA LYS A 8 3.26 23.27 36.80
C LYS A 8 2.29 22.73 35.73
N GLY A 9 2.33 21.42 35.51
CA GLY A 9 1.43 20.70 34.62
C GLY A 9 -0.02 20.79 35.10
N LYS A 10 -0.88 21.45 34.34
CA LYS A 10 -2.32 21.51 34.58
C LYS A 10 -2.90 20.09 34.47
N LYS A 11 -3.50 19.54 35.53
CA LYS A 11 -4.14 18.22 35.47
C LYS A 11 -5.20 18.22 34.35
N PRO A 12 -5.15 17.28 33.39
CA PRO A 12 -6.16 17.22 32.34
C PRO A 12 -7.52 16.97 32.98
N ARG A 13 -8.54 17.68 32.49
CA ARG A 13 -9.93 17.41 32.90
C ARG A 13 -10.24 15.94 32.59
N LYS A 14 -10.95 15.23 33.48
CA LYS A 14 -11.28 13.79 33.36
C LYS A 14 -11.81 13.42 31.96
N ASN A 15 -12.60 14.31 31.35
CA ASN A 15 -13.15 14.13 30.00
C ASN A 15 -12.06 14.16 28.91
N VAL A 16 -11.05 15.03 29.04
CA VAL A 16 -9.92 15.10 28.10
C VAL A 16 -9.04 13.86 28.22
N LEU A 17 -8.82 13.38 29.45
CA LEU A 17 -8.08 12.14 29.66
C LEU A 17 -8.81 10.94 29.02
N LEU A 18 -10.13 10.84 29.22
CA LEU A 18 -10.95 9.81 28.60
C LEU A 18 -10.91 9.87 27.07
N LEU A 19 -11.06 11.07 26.49
CA LEU A 19 -11.00 11.26 25.04
C LEU A 19 -9.62 10.87 24.47
N ASN A 20 -8.53 11.23 25.13
CA ASN A 20 -7.19 10.84 24.71
C ASN A 20 -6.98 9.32 24.76
N LEU A 21 -7.49 8.66 25.80
CA LEU A 21 -7.41 7.19 25.91
C LEU A 21 -8.23 6.51 24.80
N LEU A 22 -9.44 6.99 24.51
CA LEU A 22 -10.25 6.49 23.40
C LEU A 22 -9.57 6.71 22.05
N PHE A 23 -8.96 7.89 21.85
CA PHE A 23 -8.21 8.18 20.63
C PHE A 23 -7.02 7.22 20.45
N VAL A 24 -6.22 7.02 21.50
CA VAL A 24 -5.10 6.08 21.46
C VAL A 24 -5.58 4.65 21.22
N ALA A 25 -6.68 4.23 21.87
CA ALA A 25 -7.27 2.91 21.64
C ALA A 25 -7.75 2.74 20.19
N ALA A 26 -8.37 3.77 19.60
CA ALA A 26 -8.81 3.76 18.21
C ALA A 26 -7.62 3.66 17.25
N CYS A 27 -6.58 4.47 17.45
CA CYS A 27 -5.35 4.40 16.64
C CYS A 27 -4.68 3.02 16.77
N GLY A 28 -4.56 2.50 17.99
CA GLY A 28 -4.00 1.17 18.24
C GLY A 28 -4.81 0.07 17.59
N GLY A 29 -6.13 0.14 17.63
CA GLY A 29 -7.03 -0.80 16.97
C GLY A 29 -6.89 -0.80 15.45
N ILE A 30 -6.84 0.39 14.83
CA ILE A 30 -6.63 0.53 13.38
C ILE A 30 -5.26 -0.04 12.98
N LEU A 31 -4.21 0.31 13.72
CA LEU A 31 -2.85 -0.18 13.43
C LEU A 31 -2.79 -1.70 13.56
N PHE A 32 -3.35 -2.26 14.64
CA PHE A 32 -3.41 -3.70 14.85
C PHE A 32 -4.16 -4.42 13.72
N PHE A 33 -5.27 -3.85 13.25
CA PHE A 33 -6.01 -4.37 12.11
C PHE A 33 -5.17 -4.35 10.82
N LEU A 34 -4.47 -3.25 10.53
CA LEU A 34 -3.62 -3.15 9.34
C LEU A 34 -2.39 -4.07 9.39
N LEU A 35 -1.82 -4.30 10.58
CA LEU A 35 -0.72 -5.25 10.77
C LEU A 35 -1.15 -6.72 10.59
N ARG A 36 -2.46 -6.99 10.67
CA ARG A 36 -3.06 -8.30 10.42
C ARG A 36 -3.47 -8.50 8.95
N ALA A 37 -3.14 -7.55 8.07
CA ALA A 37 -3.45 -7.69 6.65
C ALA A 37 -2.85 -8.98 6.07
N PRO A 38 -3.61 -9.73 5.26
CA PRO A 38 -3.12 -10.97 4.65
C PRO A 38 -1.96 -10.69 3.68
N ALA A 39 -1.19 -11.73 3.37
CA ALA A 39 -0.13 -11.66 2.37
C ALA A 39 -0.70 -11.25 1.00
N GLU A 40 0.16 -10.64 0.18
CA GLU A 40 -0.21 -10.28 -1.20
C GLU A 40 -0.59 -11.55 -2.00
N THR A 41 -1.75 -11.51 -2.64
CA THR A 41 -2.30 -12.64 -3.41
C THR A 41 -2.09 -12.49 -4.91
N THR A 42 -1.57 -11.34 -5.36
CA THR A 42 -1.36 -11.04 -6.78
C THR A 42 -0.03 -11.62 -7.26
N ALA A 43 -0.03 -12.21 -8.45
CA ALA A 43 1.20 -12.74 -9.06
C ALA A 43 2.20 -11.61 -9.35
N ARG A 44 3.50 -11.89 -9.17
CA ARG A 44 4.57 -10.96 -9.55
C ARG A 44 4.82 -10.98 -11.06
N LEU A 45 5.43 -9.92 -11.56
CA LEU A 45 5.91 -9.88 -12.94
C LEU A 45 7.05 -10.92 -13.08
N PRO A 46 6.95 -11.87 -14.01
CA PRO A 46 8.00 -12.85 -14.25
C PRO A 46 9.36 -12.21 -14.54
N ASP A 47 10.42 -12.97 -14.29
CA ASP A 47 11.80 -12.60 -14.61
C ASP A 47 12.32 -13.53 -15.73
N ASP A 48 11.64 -13.47 -16.87
CA ASP A 48 11.94 -14.26 -18.07
C ASP A 48 12.30 -13.36 -19.27
N ALA A 49 12.73 -13.99 -20.37
CA ALA A 49 13.17 -13.29 -21.57
C ALA A 49 12.11 -12.34 -22.16
N ASP A 50 10.82 -12.68 -22.05
CA ASP A 50 9.72 -11.90 -22.60
C ASP A 50 9.41 -10.67 -21.74
N HIS A 51 9.64 -10.76 -20.42
CA HIS A 51 9.34 -9.68 -19.47
C HIS A 51 10.55 -8.81 -19.11
N LEU A 52 11.78 -9.30 -19.30
CA LEU A 52 13.03 -8.59 -19.01
C LEU A 52 13.11 -7.17 -19.60
N PRO A 53 12.73 -6.93 -20.87
CA PRO A 53 12.75 -5.57 -21.46
C PRO A 53 11.89 -4.58 -20.66
N PHE A 54 10.73 -5.01 -20.15
CA PHE A 54 9.80 -4.16 -19.41
C PHE A 54 10.22 -3.94 -17.95
N ARG A 55 11.09 -4.79 -17.40
CA ARG A 55 11.67 -4.62 -16.06
C ARG A 55 12.66 -3.45 -16.02
N ALA A 56 13.39 -3.21 -17.12
CA ALA A 56 14.32 -2.10 -17.25
C ALA A 56 13.62 -0.73 -17.44
N LEU A 57 12.38 -0.73 -17.93
CA LEU A 57 11.61 0.50 -18.16
C LEU A 57 10.98 1.06 -16.88
N GLY A 58 10.63 2.34 -16.90
CA GLY A 58 9.79 2.96 -15.87
C GLY A 58 8.38 2.33 -15.85
N LYS A 59 7.75 2.21 -14.66
CA LYS A 59 6.47 1.49 -14.50
C LYS A 59 5.39 1.95 -15.48
N LYS A 60 5.22 3.27 -15.66
CA LYS A 60 4.20 3.82 -16.57
C LYS A 60 4.49 3.49 -18.03
N GLU A 61 5.76 3.41 -18.42
CA GLU A 61 6.15 3.13 -19.80
C GLU A 61 5.98 1.65 -20.12
N ALA A 62 6.49 0.79 -19.24
CA ALA A 62 6.33 -0.67 -19.34
C ALA A 62 4.86 -1.09 -19.53
N GLU A 63 3.95 -0.50 -18.75
CA GLU A 63 2.52 -0.83 -18.77
C GLU A 63 1.85 -0.58 -20.13
N LYS A 64 2.37 0.32 -20.98
CA LYS A 64 1.82 0.56 -22.32
C LYS A 64 1.97 -0.64 -23.26
N HIS A 65 2.91 -1.54 -22.96
CA HIS A 65 3.23 -2.66 -23.82
C HIS A 65 2.53 -3.96 -23.39
N CYS A 66 1.99 -4.03 -22.16
CA CYS A 66 1.44 -5.26 -21.60
C CYS A 66 0.25 -5.81 -22.41
N GLU A 67 -0.61 -4.93 -22.94
CA GLU A 67 -1.80 -5.34 -23.70
C GLU A 67 -1.47 -5.97 -25.06
N SER A 68 -0.25 -5.81 -25.56
CA SER A 68 0.18 -6.47 -26.81
C SER A 68 0.09 -8.00 -26.71
N CYS A 69 0.36 -8.56 -25.53
CA CYS A 69 0.28 -9.99 -25.26
C CYS A 69 -0.90 -10.36 -24.36
N HIS A 70 -1.31 -9.47 -23.45
CA HIS A 70 -2.36 -9.70 -22.45
C HIS A 70 -3.74 -9.11 -22.81
N SER A 71 -3.96 -8.74 -24.07
CA SER A 71 -5.31 -8.43 -24.58
C SER A 71 -6.17 -9.70 -24.65
N PRO A 72 -7.51 -9.59 -24.78
CA PRO A 72 -8.40 -10.75 -24.88
C PRO A 72 -8.05 -11.69 -26.04
N GLU A 73 -7.55 -11.14 -27.15
CA GLU A 73 -7.10 -11.88 -28.35
C GLU A 73 -5.58 -12.04 -28.39
N GLY A 74 -4.89 -11.70 -27.30
CA GLY A 74 -3.44 -11.75 -27.21
C GLY A 74 -2.92 -13.18 -27.02
N VAL A 75 -1.60 -13.33 -27.05
CA VAL A 75 -0.94 -14.65 -26.89
C VAL A 75 -1.13 -15.23 -25.48
N ALA A 76 -1.31 -14.37 -24.48
CA ALA A 76 -1.49 -14.74 -23.08
C ALA A 76 -2.60 -13.87 -22.45
N PRO A 77 -3.88 -14.08 -22.79
CA PRO A 77 -4.96 -13.22 -22.33
C PRO A 77 -5.10 -13.23 -20.81
N LEU A 78 -5.54 -12.11 -20.24
CA LEU A 78 -5.84 -12.02 -18.81
C LEU A 78 -7.03 -12.91 -18.45
N SER A 79 -7.07 -13.39 -17.20
CA SER A 79 -8.21 -14.15 -16.68
C SER A 79 -9.50 -13.33 -16.73
N ALA A 80 -10.65 -14.01 -16.86
CA ALA A 80 -11.96 -13.37 -16.83
C ALA A 80 -12.21 -12.56 -15.54
N ASP A 81 -11.65 -13.00 -14.41
CA ASP A 81 -11.76 -12.34 -13.10
C ASP A 81 -10.76 -11.20 -12.89
N HIS A 82 -9.97 -10.83 -13.91
CA HIS A 82 -8.98 -9.78 -13.76
C HIS A 82 -9.67 -8.41 -13.58
N PRO A 83 -9.29 -7.61 -12.56
CA PRO A 83 -9.88 -6.30 -12.33
C PRO A 83 -9.61 -5.32 -13.50
N PRO A 84 -10.31 -4.18 -13.57
CA PRO A 84 -10.11 -3.20 -14.63
C PRO A 84 -8.64 -2.79 -14.84
N LYS A 85 -8.23 -2.68 -16.11
CA LYS A 85 -6.82 -2.61 -16.57
C LYS A 85 -6.20 -1.21 -16.47
N TYR A 86 -6.28 -0.55 -15.32
CA TYR A 86 -5.75 0.81 -15.20
C TYR A 86 -4.22 0.85 -15.02
N ARG A 87 -3.65 -0.14 -14.32
CA ARG A 87 -2.26 -0.13 -13.83
C ARG A 87 -1.74 -1.54 -13.57
N CYS A 88 -1.08 -2.18 -14.55
CA CYS A 88 -0.61 -3.56 -14.39
C CYS A 88 0.43 -3.70 -13.26
N LEU A 89 1.46 -2.84 -13.23
CA LEU A 89 2.58 -2.92 -12.29
C LEU A 89 2.29 -2.27 -10.92
N PHE A 90 1.02 -1.94 -10.64
CA PHE A 90 0.57 -1.59 -9.30
C PHE A 90 0.32 -2.85 -8.47
N CYS A 91 -0.37 -3.83 -9.05
CA CYS A 91 -0.64 -5.13 -8.42
C CYS A 91 0.44 -6.17 -8.77
N HIS A 92 0.91 -6.20 -10.02
CA HIS A 92 1.97 -7.11 -10.47
C HIS A 92 3.35 -6.50 -10.20
N LYS A 93 3.78 -6.58 -8.94
CA LYS A 93 5.08 -6.05 -8.50
C LYS A 93 6.23 -6.83 -9.16
N ARG A 94 7.36 -6.15 -9.35
CA ARG A 94 8.60 -6.73 -9.87
C ARG A 94 9.33 -7.55 -8.82
#